data_AF-A0A9D2M586-F1
#
_entry.id   AF-A0A9D2M586-F1
#
_cell.length_a   1.000
_cell.length_b   1.000
_cell.length_c   1.000
_cell.angle_alpha   90.00
_cell.angle_beta   90.00
_cell.angle_gamma   90.00
#
_symmetry.space_group_name_H-M   'P 1'
#
loop_
_entity.id
_entity.type
_entity.pdbx_description
1 polymer ?
#
loop_
_entity_poly.entity_id
_entity_poly.type
_entity_poly.pdbx_seq_one_letter_code
_entity_poly.pdbx_strand_id
1 'polypeptide(L)' 'MRPTVWPDRTARRRRRARAAAEEALRETYRALRANDHAFQTAQDRFVIEQLIFEHAALECRCRALLRELRGR' A
#
# COMPACT_ATOMS: atom_id res chain seq x y z
N MET A 1 -34.34 31.71 0.43
CA MET A 1 -33.08 31.30 -0.24
C MET A 1 -32.50 30.09 0.50
N ARG A 2 -32.43 28.92 -0.14
CA ARG A 2 -31.72 27.76 0.42
C ARG A 2 -30.24 27.85 0.01
N PRO A 3 -29.26 27.77 0.93
CA PRO A 3 -27.87 27.74 0.54
C PRO A 3 -27.59 26.40 -0.16
N THR A 4 -27.26 26.46 -1.44
CA THR A 4 -26.71 25.31 -2.19
C THR A 4 -25.29 25.07 -1.70
N VAL A 5 -25.15 24.13 -0.76
CA VAL A 5 -23.84 23.64 -0.32
C VAL A 5 -23.26 22.81 -1.47
N TRP A 6 -22.36 23.41 -2.26
CA TRP A 6 -21.59 22.68 -3.25
C TRP A 6 -20.68 21.67 -2.53
N PRO A 7 -20.64 20.39 -2.94
CA PRO A 7 -19.75 19.43 -2.30
C PRO A 7 -18.31 19.88 -2.50
N ASP A 8 -17.60 20.05 -1.39
CA ASP A 8 -16.21 20.47 -1.37
C ASP A 8 -15.37 19.50 -2.23
N ARG A 9 -14.92 20.00 -3.39
CA ARG A 9 -14.11 19.24 -4.35
C ARG A 9 -12.82 18.73 -3.71
N THR A 10 -12.30 19.46 -2.72
CA THR A 10 -11.08 19.07 -2.00
C THR A 10 -11.35 17.89 -1.05
N ALA A 11 -12.47 17.89 -0.33
CA ALA A 11 -12.91 16.78 0.49
C ALA A 11 -13.14 15.50 -0.35
N ARG A 12 -13.75 15.62 -1.53
CA ARG A 12 -13.93 14.49 -2.45
C ARG A 12 -12.59 13.94 -2.95
N ARG A 13 -11.64 14.81 -3.30
CA ARG A 13 -10.29 14.42 -3.73
C ARG A 13 -9.53 13.70 -2.60
N ARG A 14 -9.59 14.21 -1.37
CA ARG A 14 -8.97 13.57 -0.19
C ARG A 14 -9.55 12.18 0.08
N ARG A 15 -10.88 12.02 0.01
CA ARG A 15 -11.53 10.70 0.17
C ARG A 15 -11.07 9.70 -0.90
N ARG A 16 -10.97 10.12 -2.15
CA ARG A 16 -10.47 9.27 -3.24
C ARG A 16 -9.01 8.88 -3.05
N ALA A 17 -8.15 9.84 -2.70
CA ALA A 17 -6.74 9.58 -2.41
C ALA A 17 -6.57 8.59 -1.26
N ARG A 18 -7.35 8.77 -0.18
CA ARG A 18 -7.37 7.84 0.96
C ARG A 18 -7.82 6.44 0.55
N ALA A 19 -8.91 6.32 -0.20
CA ALA A 19 -9.39 5.03 -0.68
C ALA A 19 -8.36 4.32 -1.58
N ALA A 20 -7.66 5.07 -2.44
CA ALA A 20 -6.59 4.53 -3.27
C ALA A 20 -5.39 4.06 -2.43
N ALA A 21 -4.99 4.82 -1.40
CA ALA A 21 -3.92 4.41 -0.49
C ALA A 21 -4.31 3.19 0.38
N GLU A 22 -5.57 3.09 0.80
CA GLU A 22 -6.09 1.90 1.49
C GLU A 22 -6.05 0.66 0.59
N GLU A 23 -6.43 0.79 -0.68
CA GLU A 23 -6.35 -0.33 -1.62
C GLU A 23 -4.91 -0.72 -1.94
N ALA A 24 -4.04 0.25 -2.21
CA ALA A 24 -2.61 0.01 -2.41
C ALA A 24 -1.96 -0.68 -1.20
N LEU A 25 -2.41 -0.37 0.02
CA LEU A 25 -1.93 -1.03 1.23
C LEU A 25 -2.38 -2.49 1.28
N ARG A 26 -3.65 -2.78 0.96
CA ARG A 26 -4.15 -4.17 0.87
C ARG A 26 -3.39 -4.99 -0.18
N GLU A 27 -3.15 -4.40 -1.36
CA GLU A 27 -2.36 -5.04 -2.41
C GLU A 27 -0.93 -5.32 -1.95
N THR A 28 -0.29 -4.35 -1.28
CA THR A 28 1.08 -4.53 -0.76
C THR A 28 1.15 -5.64 0.29
N TYR A 29 0.13 -5.78 1.15
CA TYR A 29 0.03 -6.92 2.08
C TYR A 29 -0.16 -8.27 1.38
N ARG A 30 -0.96 -8.31 0.31
CA ARG A 30 -1.09 -9.54 -0.51
C ARG A 30 0.24 -9.91 -1.15
N ALA A 31 0.98 -8.93 -1.64
CA ALA A 31 2.31 -9.12 -2.21
C ALA A 31 3.32 -9.62 -1.17
N LEU A 32 3.31 -9.07 0.06
CA LEU A 32 4.13 -9.58 1.16
C LEU A 32 3.83 -11.05 1.45
N ARG A 33 2.56 -11.43 1.54
CA ARG A 33 2.18 -12.84 1.77
C ARG A 33 2.62 -13.76 0.63
N ALA A 34 2.52 -13.30 -0.61
CA ALA A 34 2.98 -14.06 -1.77
C ALA A 34 4.51 -14.23 -1.76
N ASN A 35 5.25 -13.16 -1.43
CA ASN A 35 6.70 -13.19 -1.29
C ASN A 35 7.13 -14.12 -0.13
N ASP A 36 6.47 -14.06 1.03
CA ASP A 36 6.72 -14.97 2.16
C ASP A 36 6.53 -16.44 1.74
N HIS A 37 5.48 -16.75 0.99
CA HIS A 37 5.21 -18.09 0.48
C HIS A 37 6.29 -18.53 -0.53
N ALA A 38 6.64 -17.65 -1.48
CA ALA A 38 7.70 -17.93 -2.44
C ALA A 38 9.04 -18.20 -1.74
N PHE A 39 9.38 -17.41 -0.72
CA PHE A 39 10.59 -17.54 0.08
C PHE A 39 10.67 -18.91 0.78
N GLN A 40 9.57 -19.39 1.35
CA GLN A 40 9.52 -20.70 2.01
C GLN A 40 9.78 -21.87 1.04
N THR A 41 9.46 -21.70 -0.24
CA THR A 41 9.62 -22.75 -1.26
C THR A 41 10.88 -22.60 -2.10
N ALA A 42 11.58 -21.47 -2.00
CA ALA A 42 12.77 -21.20 -2.78
C ALA A 42 13.96 -22.05 -2.31
N GLN A 43 14.61 -22.72 -3.25
CA GLN A 43 15.85 -23.47 -3.01
C GLN A 43 17.07 -22.80 -3.63
N ASP A 44 16.84 -21.99 -4.67
CA ASP A 44 17.90 -21.27 -5.36
C ASP A 44 18.33 -20.03 -4.55
N ARG A 45 19.64 -19.89 -4.35
CA ARG A 45 20.21 -18.83 -3.53
C ARG A 45 19.96 -17.44 -4.12
N PHE A 46 20.06 -17.26 -5.44
CA PHE A 46 19.83 -15.97 -6.07
C PHE A 46 18.35 -15.57 -5.95
N VAL A 47 17.44 -16.53 -6.10
CA VAL A 47 16.01 -16.30 -5.87
C VAL A 47 15.74 -15.90 -4.42
N ILE A 48 16.36 -16.58 -3.44
CA ILE A 48 16.25 -16.23 -2.02
C ILE A 48 16.73 -14.79 -1.78
N GLU A 49 17.90 -14.42 -2.29
CA GLU A 49 18.45 -13.07 -2.15
C GLU A 49 17.52 -12.01 -2.78
N GLN A 50 17.00 -12.27 -3.98
CA GLN A 50 16.02 -11.40 -4.63
C GLN A 50 14.77 -11.23 -3.77
N LEU A 51 14.20 -12.32 -3.26
CA LEU A 51 12.99 -12.30 -2.44
C LEU A 51 13.18 -11.49 -1.15
N ILE A 52 14.37 -11.51 -0.54
CA ILE A 52 14.70 -10.68 0.63
C ILE A 52 14.64 -9.19 0.27
N PHE A 53 15.23 -8.80 -0.86
CA PHE A 53 15.19 -7.40 -1.29
C PHE A 53 13.77 -6.94 -1.67
N GLU A 54 13.01 -7.80 -2.34
CA GLU A 54 11.60 -7.55 -2.63
C GLU A 54 10.77 -7.39 -1.36
N HIS A 55 10.98 -8.25 -0.35
CA HIS A 55 10.31 -8.15 0.94
C HIS A 55 10.58 -6.80 1.60
N ALA A 56 11.85 -6.39 1.67
CA ALA A 56 12.24 -5.10 2.25
C ALA A 56 11.62 -3.91 1.51
N ALA A 57 11.54 -3.97 0.18
CA ALA A 57 10.89 -2.93 -0.63
C ALA A 57 9.38 -2.84 -0.34
N LEU A 58 8.71 -3.99 -0.21
CA LEU A 58 7.29 -4.08 0.14
C LEU A 58 7.01 -3.56 1.56
N GLU A 59 7.86 -3.87 2.54
CA GLU A 59 7.75 -3.29 3.89
C GLU A 59 7.90 -1.76 3.86
N CYS A 60 8.87 -1.25 3.10
CA CYS A 60 9.07 0.19 2.93
C CYS A 60 7.82 0.85 2.34
N ARG A 61 7.22 0.24 1.31
CA ARG A 61 5.97 0.70 0.70
C ARG A 61 4.80 0.69 1.69
N CYS A 62 4.64 -0.37 2.48
CA CYS A 62 3.65 -0.44 3.56
C CYS A 62 3.82 0.73 4.54
N ARG A 63 5.05 1.00 5.00
CA ARG A 63 5.34 2.11 5.92
C ARG A 63 5.00 3.47 5.31
N ALA A 64 5.29 3.68 4.02
CA ALA A 64 4.94 4.91 3.32
C ALA A 64 3.41 5.12 3.23
N LEU A 65 2.67 4.10 2.79
CA LEU A 65 1.21 4.16 2.69
C LEU A 65 0.55 4.37 4.07
N LEU A 66 1.07 3.74 5.12
CA LEU A 66 0.58 3.95 6.48
C LEU A 66 0.81 5.39 6.97
N ARG A 67 1.92 6.04 6.58
CA ARG A 67 2.17 7.46 6.88
C ARG A 67 1.16 8.36 6.16
N GLU A 68 0.95 8.14 4.87
CA GLU A 68 -0.06 8.86 4.08
C GLU A 68 -1.46 8.75 4.69
N LEU A 69 -1.88 7.54 5.08
CA LEU A 69 -3.19 7.30 5.68
C LEU A 69 -3.34 7.91 7.08
N ARG A 70 -2.25 8.02 7.84
CA ARG A 70 -2.22 8.69 9.16
C ARG A 70 -2.14 10.21 9.03
N GLY A 71 -1.92 10.75 7.83
CA GLY A 71 -1.73 12.18 7.60
C GLY A 71 -0.45 12.73 8.23
N ARG A 72 0.61 11.91 8.30
CA ARG A 72 1.92 12.27 8.85
C ARG A 72 3.02 12.15 7.80
#